data_AF-A0A1T3NMR2-F1
#
_entry.id   AF-A0A1T3NMR2-F1
#
_cell.length_a   1.000
_cell.length_b   1.000
_cell.length_c   1.000
_cell.angle_alpha   90.00
_cell.angle_beta   90.00
_cell.angle_gamma   90.00
#
_symmetry.space_group_name_H-M   'P 1'
#
loop_
_entity.id
_entity.type
_entity.pdbx_description
1 polymer ?
#
loop_
_entity_poly.entity_id
_entity_poly.type
_entity_poly.pdbx_seq_one_letter_code
_entity_poly.pdbx_strand_id
1 'polypeptide(L)'
;MSLYEFTAHFGGLPVADLQHRDSTATSTTPDHAPDAVAWRIRVDPWEHEEAEFEKLFRYFLDTVDTARVTALLCGCWSDDLSAESPALALLVEHADRFPNLRHLFLGDVVQEESEISWMGIGTLTPVLRAYPRLEELVVRGSAFDGNPDTAPALEPLRHDALRTLRFESGGLSARLVGAIGLCDLPALEDLEIWLGVSHYDGTATVDDLAELMSGVRVPALRRLGLMNSEIQDAVAAAVAAAPLTARLESLDLSMGTLGDEGVEALLAGQPLTHLKTLRVNHHFVSDTMAERLRETLRPHGVTVDISRPEELRDWGSGRYVEVAE
;
A
#
# COMPACT_ATOMS: atom_id res chain seq x y z
N MET A 1 5.79 -3.93 8.40
CA MET A 1 5.92 -4.75 7.18
C MET A 1 7.30 -4.47 6.61
N SER A 2 7.99 -5.46 6.07
CA SER A 2 9.37 -5.29 5.57
C SER A 2 9.35 -5.33 4.04
N LEU A 3 10.11 -4.45 3.38
CA LEU A 3 10.38 -4.57 1.93
C LEU A 3 11.41 -5.66 1.64
N TYR A 4 12.10 -6.15 2.66
CA TYR A 4 13.18 -7.15 2.54
C TYR A 4 12.70 -8.59 2.72
N GLU A 5 11.41 -8.79 3.01
CA GLU A 5 10.85 -10.11 3.24
C GLU A 5 9.52 -10.26 2.52
N PHE A 6 9.35 -11.42 1.91
CA PHE A 6 8.11 -11.80 1.29
C PHE A 6 6.94 -11.83 2.28
N THR A 7 5.76 -11.43 1.79
CA THR A 7 4.53 -11.53 2.56
C THR A 7 4.24 -12.98 2.94
N ALA A 8 4.24 -13.28 4.25
CA ALA A 8 4.00 -14.64 4.75
C ALA A 8 2.50 -14.98 4.86
N HIS A 9 1.65 -13.98 5.08
CA HIS A 9 0.20 -14.14 5.20
C HIS A 9 -0.53 -13.00 4.49
N PHE A 10 -1.62 -13.31 3.80
CA PHE A 10 -2.46 -12.34 3.12
C PHE A 10 -3.91 -12.80 3.08
N GLY A 11 -4.87 -11.89 3.29
CA GLY A 11 -6.29 -12.25 3.39
C GLY A 11 -6.61 -13.25 4.51
N GLY A 12 -5.81 -13.27 5.58
CA GLY A 12 -5.94 -14.24 6.68
C GLY A 12 -5.48 -15.66 6.35
N LEU A 13 -4.85 -15.88 5.19
CA LEU A 13 -4.32 -17.16 4.74
C LEU A 13 -2.78 -17.14 4.69
N PRO A 14 -2.11 -18.28 4.89
CA PRO A 14 -0.68 -18.38 4.60
C PRO A 14 -0.45 -18.22 3.09
N VAL A 15 0.63 -17.54 2.71
CA VAL A 15 1.03 -17.36 1.30
C VAL A 15 1.74 -18.62 0.79
N ALA A 16 1.40 -19.05 -0.42
CA ALA A 16 2.07 -20.15 -1.11
C ALA A 16 2.47 -19.72 -2.53
N ASP A 17 3.75 -19.90 -2.85
CA ASP A 17 4.26 -19.70 -4.20
C ASP A 17 3.74 -20.77 -5.15
N LEU A 18 3.27 -20.32 -6.32
CA LEU A 18 2.97 -21.22 -7.42
C LEU A 18 4.28 -21.85 -7.93
N GLN A 19 4.48 -23.12 -7.61
CA GLN A 19 5.63 -23.86 -8.12
C GLN A 19 5.46 -24.17 -9.61
N HIS A 20 6.39 -23.69 -10.43
CA HIS A 20 6.52 -24.17 -11.81
C HIS A 20 7.01 -25.62 -11.76
N ARG A 21 6.16 -26.57 -12.17
CA ARG A 21 6.53 -28.00 -12.18
C ARG A 21 7.02 -28.37 -13.58
N ASP A 22 8.29 -28.75 -13.66
CA ASP A 22 8.84 -29.37 -14.87
C ASP A 22 8.04 -30.59 -15.31
N SER A 23 8.10 -30.88 -16.61
CA SER A 23 7.45 -32.02 -17.30
C SER A 23 7.73 -33.43 -16.72
N THR A 24 8.55 -33.55 -15.68
CA THR A 24 8.87 -34.80 -14.97
C THR A 24 8.10 -34.98 -13.65
N ALA A 25 7.32 -33.98 -13.22
CA ALA A 25 6.52 -34.08 -12.00
C ALA A 25 5.39 -35.12 -12.14
N THR A 26 5.23 -35.97 -11.13
CA THR A 26 4.26 -37.08 -11.10
C THR A 26 2.82 -36.64 -10.79
N SER A 27 2.60 -35.36 -10.49
CA SER A 27 1.29 -34.77 -10.25
C SER A 27 1.20 -33.36 -10.84
N THR A 28 0.16 -33.13 -11.64
CA THR A 28 -0.17 -31.83 -12.26
C THR A 28 -0.97 -30.92 -11.33
N THR A 29 -1.41 -31.40 -10.17
CA THR A 29 -2.15 -30.59 -9.20
C THR A 29 -1.19 -29.94 -8.20
N PRO A 30 -1.36 -28.63 -7.92
CA PRO A 30 -0.67 -27.93 -6.84
C PRO A 30 -0.86 -28.64 -5.48
N ASP A 31 0.10 -28.45 -4.57
CA ASP A 31 0.11 -29.13 -3.27
C ASP A 31 -0.89 -28.56 -2.26
N HIS A 32 -1.54 -27.44 -2.57
CA HIS A 32 -2.47 -26.74 -1.71
C HIS A 32 -3.89 -26.73 -2.28
N ALA A 33 -4.89 -26.84 -1.40
CA ALA A 33 -6.26 -26.59 -1.81
C ALA A 33 -6.42 -25.11 -2.24
N PRO A 34 -7.16 -24.81 -3.31
CA PRO A 34 -7.25 -23.46 -3.89
C PRO A 34 -7.67 -22.34 -2.92
N ASP A 35 -8.49 -22.67 -1.91
CA ASP A 35 -9.05 -21.77 -0.90
C ASP A 35 -8.33 -21.83 0.46
N ALA A 36 -7.28 -22.66 0.59
CA ALA A 36 -6.54 -22.83 1.84
C ALA A 36 -5.31 -21.92 1.96
N VAL A 37 -4.91 -21.25 0.87
CA VAL A 37 -3.71 -20.41 0.79
C VAL A 37 -4.01 -19.14 -0.01
N ALA A 38 -3.22 -18.10 0.23
CA ALA A 38 -3.12 -16.97 -0.68
C ALA A 38 -2.07 -17.32 -1.73
N TRP A 39 -2.48 -17.43 -2.99
CA TRP A 39 -1.58 -17.85 -4.06
C TRP A 39 -0.69 -16.70 -4.47
N ARG A 40 0.63 -16.91 -4.56
CA ARG A 40 1.56 -15.96 -5.18
C ARG A 40 2.03 -16.48 -6.53
N ILE A 41 1.80 -15.67 -7.57
CA ILE A 41 2.37 -15.88 -8.90
C ILE A 41 3.54 -14.92 -9.03
N ARG A 42 4.75 -15.46 -9.24
CA ARG A 42 5.97 -14.67 -9.46
C ARG A 42 6.91 -15.40 -10.41
N VAL A 43 7.66 -14.64 -11.20
CA VAL A 43 8.85 -15.13 -11.92
C VAL A 43 10.06 -14.97 -11.01
N ASP A 44 11.09 -15.77 -11.25
CA ASP A 44 12.40 -15.55 -10.66
C ASP A 44 13.19 -14.60 -11.58
N PRO A 45 13.55 -13.37 -11.13
CA PRO A 45 14.24 -12.40 -11.99
C PRO A 45 15.68 -12.79 -12.33
N TRP A 46 16.23 -13.81 -11.68
CA TRP A 46 17.59 -14.30 -11.91
C TRP A 46 17.64 -15.54 -12.81
N GLU A 47 16.49 -16.18 -13.09
CA GLU A 47 16.42 -17.27 -14.05
C GLU A 47 16.51 -16.75 -15.48
N HIS A 48 17.46 -17.30 -16.26
CA HIS A 48 17.75 -16.86 -17.64
C HIS A 48 16.87 -17.52 -18.71
N GLU A 49 15.89 -18.33 -18.31
CA GLU A 49 14.85 -18.79 -19.23
C GLU A 49 13.80 -17.67 -19.37
N GLU A 50 13.15 -17.55 -20.53
CA GLU A 50 12.01 -16.63 -20.74
C GLU A 50 10.80 -17.08 -19.89
N ALA A 51 10.91 -16.97 -18.57
CA ALA A 51 9.83 -17.12 -17.62
C ALA A 51 8.87 -15.95 -17.85
N GLU A 52 7.92 -16.14 -18.74
CA GLU A 52 6.88 -15.17 -18.99
C GLU A 52 5.81 -15.30 -17.90
N PHE A 53 5.59 -14.24 -17.13
CA PHE A 53 4.53 -14.17 -16.13
C PHE A 53 3.17 -14.63 -16.70
N GLU A 54 2.91 -14.33 -17.98
CA GLU A 54 1.72 -14.76 -18.69
C GLU A 54 1.59 -16.29 -18.82
N LYS A 55 2.70 -17.01 -19.06
CA LYS A 55 2.72 -18.48 -19.10
C LYS A 55 2.42 -19.05 -17.71
N LEU A 56 3.02 -18.48 -16.66
CA LEU A 56 2.73 -18.88 -15.27
C LEU A 56 1.27 -18.62 -14.88
N PHE A 57 0.72 -17.48 -15.29
CA PHE A 57 -0.67 -17.15 -15.05
C PHE A 57 -1.61 -18.13 -15.75
N ARG A 58 -1.35 -18.49 -17.01
CA ARG A 58 -2.12 -19.54 -17.71
C ARG A 58 -1.99 -20.89 -17.03
N TYR A 59 -0.79 -21.28 -16.63
CA TYR A 59 -0.56 -22.51 -15.86
C TYR A 59 -1.38 -22.51 -14.55
N PHE A 60 -1.45 -21.38 -13.84
CA PHE A 60 -2.32 -21.23 -12.67
C PHE A 60 -3.80 -21.47 -13.00
N LEU A 61 -4.30 -20.86 -14.08
CA LEU A 61 -5.69 -21.05 -14.52
C LEU A 61 -6.03 -22.50 -14.91
N ASP A 62 -5.04 -23.25 -15.38
CA ASP A 62 -5.19 -24.64 -15.83
C ASP A 62 -5.06 -25.66 -14.70
N THR A 63 -4.34 -25.31 -13.62
CA THR A 63 -3.97 -26.26 -12.55
C THR A 63 -4.65 -25.99 -11.21
N VAL A 64 -5.14 -24.77 -10.99
CA VAL A 64 -5.86 -24.37 -9.77
C VAL A 64 -7.34 -24.14 -10.10
N ASP A 65 -8.24 -24.66 -9.28
CA ASP A 65 -9.67 -24.30 -9.36
C ASP A 65 -9.86 -22.87 -8.85
N THR A 66 -9.67 -21.91 -9.76
CA THR A 66 -9.71 -20.47 -9.50
C THR A 66 -11.07 -19.96 -9.05
N ALA A 67 -12.14 -20.73 -9.26
CA ALA A 67 -13.45 -20.40 -8.72
C ALA A 67 -13.49 -20.42 -7.20
N ARG A 68 -12.55 -21.12 -6.55
CA ARG A 68 -12.41 -21.20 -5.08
C ARG A 68 -11.37 -20.24 -4.53
N VAL A 69 -10.49 -19.67 -5.35
CA VAL A 69 -9.42 -18.78 -4.90
C VAL A 69 -10.03 -17.50 -4.31
N THR A 70 -9.59 -17.15 -3.10
CA THR A 70 -10.04 -15.95 -2.36
C THR A 70 -8.96 -14.89 -2.21
N ALA A 71 -7.68 -15.26 -2.26
CA ALA A 71 -6.55 -14.35 -2.12
C ALA A 71 -5.47 -14.66 -3.18
N LEU A 72 -4.99 -13.61 -3.84
CA LEU A 72 -3.99 -13.68 -4.91
C LEU A 72 -2.96 -12.56 -4.73
N LEU A 73 -1.69 -12.91 -4.89
CA LEU A 73 -0.56 -12.00 -4.94
C LEU A 73 0.11 -12.16 -6.31
N CYS A 74 0.43 -11.03 -6.93
CA CYS A 74 1.28 -10.95 -8.10
C CYS A 74 2.62 -10.37 -7.65
N GLY A 75 3.63 -11.21 -7.57
CA GLY A 75 5.00 -10.80 -7.25
C GLY A 75 5.74 -10.34 -8.51
N CYS A 76 7.04 -10.56 -8.54
CA CYS A 76 7.91 -10.19 -9.66
C CYS A 76 7.37 -10.77 -10.98
N TRP A 77 7.35 -9.97 -12.06
CA TRP A 77 6.80 -10.38 -13.38
C TRP A 77 7.82 -10.40 -14.52
N SER A 78 8.99 -9.81 -14.32
CA SER A 78 10.14 -9.81 -15.24
C SER A 78 11.41 -9.42 -14.49
N ASP A 79 12.57 -9.56 -15.14
CA ASP A 79 13.84 -9.02 -14.68
C ASP A 79 13.89 -7.48 -14.74
N ASP A 80 13.09 -6.86 -15.62
CA ASP A 80 12.84 -5.42 -15.69
C ASP A 80 11.37 -5.10 -15.34
N LEU A 81 11.15 -4.47 -14.19
CA LEU A 81 9.81 -4.11 -13.71
C LEU A 81 9.37 -2.68 -14.09
N SER A 82 10.10 -1.98 -14.97
CA SER A 82 9.78 -0.60 -15.35
C SER A 82 8.49 -0.43 -16.16
N ALA A 83 8.07 -1.49 -16.85
CA ALA A 83 6.84 -1.56 -17.64
C ALA A 83 5.60 -1.83 -16.76
N GLU A 84 4.41 -1.55 -17.30
CA GLU A 84 3.13 -1.91 -16.65
C GLU A 84 3.07 -3.41 -16.34
N SER A 85 2.55 -3.74 -15.14
CA SER A 85 2.42 -5.12 -14.71
C SER A 85 1.44 -5.89 -15.62
N PRO A 86 1.86 -7.01 -16.24
CA PRO A 86 0.99 -7.83 -17.09
C PRO A 86 -0.18 -8.44 -16.31
N ALA A 87 -0.07 -8.51 -14.97
CA ALA A 87 -1.12 -8.99 -14.09
C ALA A 87 -2.43 -8.22 -14.26
N LEU A 88 -2.39 -6.90 -14.49
CA LEU A 88 -3.59 -6.09 -14.63
C LEU A 88 -4.46 -6.55 -15.79
N ALA A 89 -3.86 -6.71 -16.97
CA ALA A 89 -4.58 -7.14 -18.18
C ALA A 89 -5.13 -8.57 -18.03
N LEU A 90 -4.32 -9.50 -17.51
CA LEU A 90 -4.69 -10.90 -17.32
C LEU A 90 -5.83 -11.07 -16.30
N LEU A 91 -5.80 -10.31 -15.21
CA LEU A 91 -6.86 -10.31 -14.21
C LEU A 91 -8.19 -9.81 -14.77
N VAL A 92 -8.17 -8.81 -15.66
CA VAL A 92 -9.37 -8.29 -16.31
C VAL A 92 -9.88 -9.28 -17.36
N GLU A 93 -8.99 -9.84 -18.18
CA GLU A 93 -9.33 -10.81 -19.22
C GLU A 93 -10.02 -12.05 -18.66
N HIS A 94 -9.54 -12.54 -17.50
CA HIS A 94 -10.00 -13.78 -16.89
C HIS A 94 -10.86 -13.56 -15.64
N ALA A 95 -11.47 -12.38 -15.46
CA ALA A 95 -12.23 -12.04 -14.26
C ALA A 95 -13.37 -13.02 -13.93
N ASP A 96 -14.00 -13.61 -14.95
CA ASP A 96 -15.06 -14.62 -14.80
C ASP A 96 -14.58 -15.90 -14.10
N ARG A 97 -13.28 -16.18 -14.14
CA ARG A 97 -12.64 -17.33 -13.50
C ARG A 97 -12.43 -17.15 -12.00
N PHE A 98 -12.59 -15.94 -11.47
CA PHE A 98 -12.26 -15.58 -10.09
C PHE A 98 -13.47 -14.99 -9.30
N PRO A 99 -14.66 -15.63 -9.30
CA PRO A 99 -15.86 -15.11 -8.66
C PRO A 99 -15.73 -14.89 -7.14
N ASN A 100 -14.77 -15.57 -6.51
CA ASN A 100 -14.55 -15.54 -5.07
C ASN A 100 -13.33 -14.76 -4.61
N LEU A 101 -12.61 -14.08 -5.52
CA LEU A 101 -11.47 -13.25 -5.14
C LEU A 101 -11.92 -12.09 -4.24
N ARG A 102 -11.24 -11.94 -3.10
CA ARG A 102 -11.48 -10.90 -2.07
C ARG A 102 -10.22 -10.12 -1.73
N HIS A 103 -9.04 -10.72 -1.85
CA HIS A 103 -7.78 -10.09 -1.50
C HIS A 103 -6.84 -10.13 -2.70
N LEU A 104 -6.34 -8.96 -3.10
CA LEU A 104 -5.40 -8.82 -4.21
C LEU A 104 -4.19 -7.98 -3.78
N PHE A 105 -3.00 -8.53 -3.98
CA PHE A 105 -1.75 -7.78 -3.85
C PHE A 105 -1.06 -7.73 -5.22
N LEU A 106 -0.89 -6.53 -5.77
CA LEU A 106 -0.08 -6.26 -6.95
C LEU A 106 1.30 -5.73 -6.52
N GLY A 107 2.36 -6.44 -6.90
CA GLY A 107 3.74 -6.06 -6.61
C GLY A 107 4.29 -6.62 -5.29
N ASP A 108 3.96 -7.86 -4.89
CA ASP A 108 4.66 -8.51 -3.76
C ASP A 108 6.10 -8.89 -4.15
N VAL A 109 6.94 -7.87 -4.28
CA VAL A 109 8.33 -7.86 -4.73
C VAL A 109 9.20 -7.35 -3.59
N VAL A 110 10.31 -8.03 -3.31
CA VAL A 110 11.26 -7.62 -2.28
C VAL A 110 12.34 -6.70 -2.84
N GLN A 111 12.97 -5.89 -1.97
CA GLN A 111 14.03 -4.95 -2.36
C GLN A 111 15.14 -5.61 -3.18
N GLU A 112 15.48 -6.85 -2.84
CA GLU A 112 16.52 -7.63 -3.52
C GLU A 112 16.15 -8.00 -4.96
N GLU A 113 14.86 -8.07 -5.29
CA GLU A 113 14.38 -8.30 -6.65
C GLU A 113 14.28 -6.99 -7.43
N SER A 114 13.70 -5.96 -6.82
CA SER A 114 13.58 -4.63 -7.42
C SER A 114 13.31 -3.58 -6.34
N GLU A 115 13.87 -2.38 -6.57
CA GLU A 115 13.53 -1.17 -5.83
C GLU A 115 12.06 -0.78 -6.08
N ILE A 116 11.35 -0.36 -5.04
CA ILE A 116 9.94 0.03 -5.12
C ILE A 116 9.73 1.20 -6.09
N SER A 117 10.76 2.04 -6.27
CA SER A 117 10.76 3.17 -7.19
C SER A 117 10.90 2.78 -8.67
N TRP A 118 11.25 1.53 -8.97
CA TRP A 118 11.46 1.01 -10.33
C TRP A 118 10.31 0.11 -10.82
N MET A 119 9.22 0.03 -10.06
CA MET A 119 8.12 -0.89 -10.32
C MET A 119 6.93 -0.18 -10.97
N GLY A 120 6.77 -0.34 -12.28
CA GLY A 120 5.60 0.10 -13.03
C GLY A 120 4.38 -0.79 -12.78
N ILE A 121 3.31 -0.23 -12.23
CA ILE A 121 2.08 -1.00 -11.96
C ILE A 121 1.04 -0.83 -13.05
N GLY A 122 0.68 0.40 -13.42
CA GLY A 122 -0.36 0.71 -14.40
C GLY A 122 -1.75 1.01 -13.81
N THR A 123 -2.78 0.94 -14.66
CA THR A 123 -4.12 1.45 -14.31
C THR A 123 -4.98 0.43 -13.56
N LEU A 124 -5.37 0.76 -12.33
CA LEU A 124 -6.10 -0.12 -11.40
C LEU A 124 -7.61 -0.18 -11.63
N THR A 125 -8.18 0.86 -12.26
CA THR A 125 -9.63 1.02 -12.41
C THR A 125 -10.32 -0.16 -13.10
N PRO A 126 -9.80 -0.72 -14.21
CA PRO A 126 -10.38 -1.90 -14.85
C PRO A 126 -10.46 -3.11 -13.89
N VAL A 127 -9.41 -3.35 -13.09
CA VAL A 127 -9.39 -4.44 -12.10
C VAL A 127 -10.48 -4.21 -11.04
N LEU A 128 -10.54 -3.03 -10.43
CA LEU A 128 -11.58 -2.73 -9.43
C LEU A 128 -13.01 -2.86 -9.98
N ARG A 129 -13.24 -2.55 -11.26
CA ARG A 129 -14.54 -2.78 -11.91
C ARG A 129 -14.83 -4.26 -12.16
N ALA A 130 -13.80 -5.04 -12.51
CA ALA A 130 -13.91 -6.48 -12.77
C ALA A 130 -14.18 -7.29 -11.49
N TYR A 131 -13.71 -6.80 -10.33
CA TYR A 131 -13.80 -7.46 -9.03
C TYR A 131 -14.67 -6.70 -8.01
N PRO A 132 -15.99 -6.55 -8.22
CA PRO A 132 -16.86 -5.71 -7.37
C PRO A 132 -17.02 -6.21 -5.92
N ARG A 133 -16.51 -7.40 -5.63
CA ARG A 133 -16.51 -8.02 -4.29
C ARG A 133 -15.13 -8.01 -3.63
N LEU A 134 -14.15 -7.32 -4.21
CA LEU A 134 -12.81 -7.20 -3.63
C LEU A 134 -12.90 -6.44 -2.29
N GLU A 135 -12.31 -7.02 -1.25
CA GLU A 135 -12.32 -6.50 0.12
C GLU A 135 -10.97 -5.88 0.51
N GLU A 136 -9.87 -6.34 -0.08
CA GLU A 136 -8.53 -5.84 0.19
C GLU A 136 -7.74 -5.70 -1.11
N LEU A 137 -7.16 -4.51 -1.31
CA LEU A 137 -6.21 -4.22 -2.38
C LEU A 137 -4.93 -3.63 -1.79
N VAL A 138 -3.79 -4.28 -2.09
CA VAL A 138 -2.45 -3.75 -1.84
C VAL A 138 -1.77 -3.54 -3.18
N VAL A 139 -1.14 -2.38 -3.34
CA VAL A 139 -0.34 -2.04 -4.51
C VAL A 139 1.02 -1.57 -4.02
N ARG A 140 2.07 -2.26 -4.42
CA ARG A 140 3.46 -1.86 -4.17
C ARG A 140 4.10 -1.49 -5.51
N GLY A 141 4.58 -0.26 -5.60
CA GLY A 141 5.25 0.27 -6.78
C GLY A 141 4.91 1.74 -7.03
N SER A 142 5.58 2.32 -8.01
CA SER A 142 5.47 3.73 -8.39
C SER A 142 5.44 3.87 -9.92
N ALA A 143 5.95 4.97 -10.44
CA ALA A 143 6.39 5.06 -11.82
C ALA A 143 7.90 4.78 -11.88
N PHE A 144 8.37 4.25 -13.00
CA PHE A 144 9.79 4.31 -13.37
C PHE A 144 10.07 5.62 -14.11
N ASP A 145 11.11 6.37 -13.73
CA ASP A 145 11.56 7.62 -14.36
C ASP A 145 10.42 8.63 -14.59
N GLY A 146 9.52 8.74 -13.61
CA GLY A 146 8.35 9.63 -13.66
C GLY A 146 7.35 9.33 -14.76
N ASN A 147 7.41 8.16 -15.41
CA ASN A 147 6.53 7.82 -16.51
C ASN A 147 5.07 7.65 -16.03
N PRO A 148 4.15 8.58 -16.38
CA PRO A 148 2.78 8.52 -15.89
C PRO A 148 1.98 7.35 -16.48
N ASP A 149 2.45 6.74 -17.57
CA ASP A 149 1.76 5.63 -18.24
C ASP A 149 1.97 4.30 -17.50
N THR A 150 3.06 4.14 -16.74
CA THR A 150 3.34 2.94 -15.94
C THR A 150 3.06 3.15 -14.45
N ALA A 151 2.84 4.40 -14.02
CA ALA A 151 2.45 4.72 -12.65
C ALA A 151 1.12 4.07 -12.25
N PRO A 152 0.93 3.68 -10.97
CA PRO A 152 -0.38 3.33 -10.45
C PRO A 152 -1.38 4.46 -10.71
N ALA A 153 -2.44 4.14 -11.45
CA ALA A 153 -3.46 5.11 -11.82
C ALA A 153 -4.86 4.65 -11.44
N LEU A 154 -5.68 5.59 -11.00
CA LEU A 154 -7.07 5.38 -10.60
C LEU A 154 -7.95 6.48 -11.21
N GLU A 155 -9.08 6.09 -11.76
CA GLU A 155 -10.19 6.99 -12.07
C GLU A 155 -11.21 6.88 -10.94
N PRO A 156 -11.82 8.00 -10.49
CA PRO A 156 -12.84 7.96 -9.46
C PRO A 156 -13.95 6.96 -9.78
N LEU A 157 -14.18 6.03 -8.86
CA LEU A 157 -15.24 5.02 -8.97
C LEU A 157 -15.95 4.83 -7.63
N ARG A 158 -17.06 4.09 -7.66
CA ARG A 158 -17.67 3.52 -6.45
C ARG A 158 -17.26 2.06 -6.30
N HIS A 159 -16.81 1.67 -5.10
CA HIS A 159 -16.53 0.27 -4.77
C HIS A 159 -17.14 -0.11 -3.41
N ASP A 160 -18.21 -0.91 -3.42
CA ASP A 160 -19.03 -1.19 -2.24
C ASP A 160 -18.45 -2.20 -1.25
N ALA A 161 -17.48 -3.02 -1.68
CA ALA A 161 -16.92 -4.10 -0.88
C ALA A 161 -15.53 -3.82 -0.30
N LEU A 162 -14.83 -2.78 -0.78
CA LEU A 162 -13.42 -2.58 -0.43
C LEU A 162 -13.31 -2.06 1.00
N ARG A 163 -12.62 -2.81 1.86
CA ARG A 163 -12.43 -2.53 3.28
C ARG A 163 -11.02 -2.06 3.60
N THR A 164 -10.04 -2.57 2.87
CA THR A 164 -8.62 -2.23 3.03
C THR A 164 -8.04 -1.81 1.70
N LEU A 165 -7.38 -0.66 1.67
CA LEU A 165 -6.65 -0.15 0.52
C LEU A 165 -5.26 0.32 0.96
N ARG A 166 -4.21 -0.23 0.34
CA ARG A 166 -2.83 0.14 0.63
C ARG A 166 -2.07 0.48 -0.64
N PHE A 167 -1.34 1.59 -0.60
CA PHE A 167 -0.33 1.97 -1.58
C PHE A 167 1.02 2.10 -0.90
N GLU A 168 1.95 1.24 -1.30
CA GLU A 168 3.36 1.27 -0.89
C GLU A 168 4.15 1.84 -2.06
N SER A 169 4.87 2.94 -1.84
CA SER A 169 5.55 3.65 -2.92
C SER A 169 6.71 4.51 -2.42
N GLY A 170 7.72 4.67 -3.29
CA GLY A 170 8.82 5.63 -3.13
C GLY A 170 8.42 7.07 -3.50
N GLY A 171 7.35 7.25 -4.26
CA GLY A 171 6.84 8.55 -4.70
C GLY A 171 5.49 8.45 -5.42
N LEU A 172 4.42 8.87 -4.75
CA LEU A 172 3.07 8.85 -5.34
C LEU A 172 2.73 10.14 -6.09
N SER A 173 2.00 9.96 -7.19
CA SER A 173 1.50 11.09 -7.97
C SER A 173 0.35 11.82 -7.28
N ALA A 174 0.32 13.15 -7.40
CA ALA A 174 -0.82 13.99 -7.00
C ALA A 174 -2.14 13.48 -7.61
N ARG A 175 -2.09 13.05 -8.88
CA ARG A 175 -3.24 12.50 -9.61
C ARG A 175 -3.84 11.28 -8.92
N LEU A 176 -3.01 10.33 -8.48
CA LEU A 176 -3.49 9.13 -7.79
C LEU A 176 -4.09 9.49 -6.43
N VAL A 177 -3.39 10.30 -5.63
CA VAL A 177 -3.84 10.70 -4.29
C VAL A 177 -5.18 11.43 -4.36
N GLY A 178 -5.32 12.39 -5.28
CA GLY A 178 -6.58 13.08 -5.53
C GLY A 178 -7.69 12.14 -6.01
N ALA A 179 -7.37 11.18 -6.89
CA ALA A 179 -8.35 10.21 -7.37
C ALA A 179 -8.88 9.30 -6.25
N ILE A 180 -8.04 8.87 -5.31
CA ILE A 180 -8.45 8.10 -4.13
C ILE A 180 -9.48 8.89 -3.31
N GLY A 181 -9.21 10.18 -3.05
CA GLY A 181 -10.14 11.06 -2.31
C GLY A 181 -11.49 11.27 -3.01
N LEU A 182 -11.55 11.08 -4.33
CA LEU A 182 -12.76 11.22 -5.14
C LEU A 182 -13.54 9.91 -5.33
N CYS A 183 -12.99 8.76 -4.95
CA CYS A 183 -13.70 7.48 -4.99
C CYS A 183 -14.77 7.38 -3.89
N ASP A 184 -15.91 6.79 -4.21
CA ASP A 184 -16.93 6.40 -3.24
C ASP A 184 -16.63 5.01 -2.67
N LEU A 185 -16.03 4.95 -1.49
CA LEU A 185 -15.60 3.72 -0.84
C LEU A 185 -16.34 3.57 0.51
N PRO A 186 -17.66 3.28 0.48
CA PRO A 186 -18.52 3.29 1.67
C PRO A 186 -18.14 2.25 2.73
N ALA A 187 -17.47 1.16 2.34
CA ALA A 187 -17.04 0.09 3.22
C ALA A 187 -15.56 0.20 3.64
N LEU A 188 -14.83 1.22 3.19
CA LEU A 188 -13.41 1.34 3.49
C LEU A 188 -13.21 1.64 4.97
N GLU A 189 -12.52 0.75 5.66
CA GLU A 189 -12.22 0.82 7.10
C GLU A 189 -10.75 1.16 7.35
N ASP A 190 -9.88 0.81 6.40
CA ASP A 190 -8.42 0.94 6.47
C ASP A 190 -7.86 1.52 5.17
N LEU A 191 -7.12 2.62 5.30
CA LEU A 191 -6.41 3.24 4.19
C LEU A 191 -4.98 3.53 4.62
N GLU A 192 -4.02 3.02 3.87
CA GLU A 192 -2.59 3.27 4.07
C GLU A 192 -1.96 3.77 2.78
N ILE A 193 -1.28 4.91 2.84
CA ILE A 193 -0.66 5.57 1.70
C ILE A 193 0.76 5.97 2.10
N TRP A 194 1.75 5.42 1.39
CA TRP A 194 3.14 5.87 1.46
C TRP A 194 3.34 6.95 0.41
N LEU A 195 3.41 8.21 0.84
CA LEU A 195 3.42 9.34 -0.09
C LEU A 195 4.74 9.44 -0.88
N GLY A 196 5.84 9.04 -0.25
CA GLY A 196 7.17 9.06 -0.82
C GLY A 196 7.79 10.47 -0.85
N VAL A 197 8.73 10.65 -1.78
CA VAL A 197 9.54 11.87 -1.94
C VAL A 197 9.61 12.30 -3.39
N SER A 198 9.87 13.59 -3.63
CA SER A 198 9.97 14.12 -5.00
C SER A 198 11.16 13.57 -5.77
N HIS A 199 12.18 13.05 -5.07
CA HIS A 199 13.35 12.45 -5.72
C HIS A 199 13.02 11.18 -6.51
N TYR A 200 11.96 10.47 -6.13
CA TYR A 200 11.42 9.30 -6.83
C TYR A 200 10.04 9.62 -7.40
N ASP A 201 9.93 10.80 -8.02
CA ASP A 201 8.77 11.29 -8.79
C ASP A 201 7.46 11.51 -8.00
N GLY A 202 7.55 11.51 -6.67
CA GLY A 202 6.46 11.93 -5.80
C GLY A 202 6.04 13.37 -6.10
N THR A 203 4.75 13.57 -6.38
CA THR A 203 4.19 14.91 -6.65
C THR A 203 3.01 15.26 -5.75
N ALA A 204 2.58 14.32 -4.90
CA ALA A 204 1.47 14.53 -3.98
C ALA A 204 1.77 15.63 -2.96
N THR A 205 0.79 16.50 -2.78
CA THR A 205 0.80 17.59 -1.81
C THR A 205 -0.35 17.42 -0.82
N VAL A 206 -0.38 18.28 0.21
CA VAL A 206 -1.50 18.33 1.15
C VAL A 206 -2.84 18.67 0.46
N ASP A 207 -2.80 19.48 -0.61
CA ASP A 207 -4.02 19.88 -1.33
C ASP A 207 -4.69 18.67 -2.02
N ASP A 208 -3.90 17.71 -2.48
CA ASP A 208 -4.40 16.49 -3.12
C ASP A 208 -5.12 15.55 -2.12
N LEU A 209 -4.82 15.70 -0.82
CA LEU A 209 -5.49 14.98 0.25
C LEU A 209 -6.82 15.60 0.67
N ALA A 210 -7.16 16.80 0.21
CA ALA A 210 -8.30 17.57 0.73
C ALA A 210 -9.64 16.81 0.65
N GLU A 211 -9.92 16.18 -0.48
CA GLU A 211 -11.16 15.40 -0.68
C GLU A 211 -11.20 14.17 0.25
N LEU A 212 -10.08 13.48 0.42
CA LEU A 212 -9.95 12.36 1.36
C LEU A 212 -10.16 12.84 2.81
N MET A 213 -9.54 13.97 3.19
CA MET A 213 -9.64 14.56 4.54
C MET A 213 -11.06 14.98 4.91
N SER A 214 -11.93 15.25 3.93
CA SER A 214 -13.35 15.51 4.18
C SER A 214 -14.07 14.31 4.83
N GLY A 215 -13.60 13.08 4.52
CA GLY A 215 -14.19 11.83 4.99
C GLY A 215 -15.60 11.55 4.48
N VAL A 216 -16.13 12.33 3.53
CA VAL A 216 -17.52 12.21 3.04
C VAL A 216 -17.72 10.90 2.26
N ARG A 217 -16.73 10.54 1.44
CA ARG A 217 -16.80 9.37 0.54
C ARG A 217 -16.28 8.07 1.14
N VAL A 218 -15.68 8.16 2.33
CA VAL A 218 -15.13 7.06 3.12
C VAL A 218 -15.76 7.02 4.51
N PRO A 219 -17.11 6.93 4.62
CA PRO A 219 -17.81 7.13 5.88
C PRO A 219 -17.44 6.10 6.97
N ALA A 220 -17.00 4.90 6.57
CA ALA A 220 -16.60 3.82 7.47
C ALA A 220 -15.13 3.86 7.92
N LEU A 221 -14.31 4.78 7.40
CA LEU A 221 -12.87 4.79 7.61
C LEU A 221 -12.53 5.03 9.08
N ARG A 222 -11.79 4.08 9.68
CA ARG A 222 -11.36 4.13 11.09
C ARG A 222 -9.85 4.11 11.25
N ARG A 223 -9.11 3.62 10.26
CA ARG A 223 -7.65 3.53 10.29
C ARG A 223 -7.11 4.25 9.08
N LEU A 224 -6.28 5.25 9.34
CA LEU A 224 -5.65 6.06 8.30
C LEU A 224 -4.14 6.09 8.54
N GLY A 225 -3.37 5.67 7.54
CA GLY A 225 -1.94 5.86 7.45
C GLY A 225 -1.59 6.79 6.29
N LEU A 226 -0.96 7.91 6.61
CA LEU A 226 -0.34 8.81 5.64
C LEU A 226 1.13 8.88 6.00
N MET A 227 1.88 7.94 5.48
CA MET A 227 3.20 7.57 5.95
C MET A 227 4.25 7.94 4.91
N ASN A 228 5.51 7.81 5.31
CA ASN A 228 6.64 7.82 4.39
C ASN A 228 6.71 9.08 3.52
N SER A 229 6.51 10.26 4.10
CA SER A 229 6.46 11.52 3.34
C SER A 229 7.58 12.49 3.70
N GLU A 230 8.12 13.19 2.71
CA GLU A 230 9.01 14.34 2.94
C GLU A 230 8.28 15.59 3.46
N ILE A 231 6.95 15.66 3.30
CA ILE A 231 6.10 16.77 3.77
C ILE A 231 5.31 16.41 5.04
N GLN A 232 5.85 15.51 5.87
CA GLN A 232 5.10 14.88 6.98
C GLN A 232 4.56 15.88 8.02
N ASP A 233 5.26 16.99 8.29
CA ASP A 233 4.76 18.04 9.19
C ASP A 233 3.50 18.73 8.64
N ALA A 234 3.46 18.98 7.33
CA ALA A 234 2.31 19.58 6.66
C ALA A 234 1.12 18.60 6.62
N VAL A 235 1.40 17.31 6.38
CA VAL A 235 0.40 16.24 6.46
C VAL A 235 -0.18 16.16 7.88
N ALA A 236 0.65 16.21 8.92
CA ALA A 236 0.22 16.19 10.31
C ALA A 236 -0.71 17.38 10.62
N ALA A 237 -0.37 18.58 10.17
CA ALA A 237 -1.23 19.77 10.33
C ALA A 237 -2.58 19.63 9.61
N ALA A 238 -2.58 19.08 8.39
CA ALA A 238 -3.80 18.84 7.62
C ALA A 238 -4.72 17.83 8.31
N VAL A 239 -4.17 16.71 8.77
CA VAL A 239 -4.92 15.71 9.54
C VAL A 239 -5.47 16.30 10.84
N ALA A 240 -4.69 17.11 11.56
CA ALA A 240 -5.13 17.76 12.79
C ALA A 240 -6.38 18.65 12.58
N ALA A 241 -6.55 19.21 11.38
CA ALA A 241 -7.69 20.05 11.01
C ALA A 241 -8.82 19.28 10.30
N ALA A 242 -8.58 18.05 9.83
CA ALA A 242 -9.50 17.32 8.95
C ALA A 242 -10.78 16.83 9.68
N PRO A 243 -11.98 16.98 9.07
CA PRO A 243 -13.22 16.42 9.62
C PRO A 243 -13.20 14.89 9.80
N LEU A 244 -12.46 14.18 8.95
CA LEU A 244 -12.28 12.72 9.06
C LEU A 244 -11.65 12.32 10.40
N THR A 245 -10.74 13.13 10.95
CA THR A 245 -9.95 12.80 12.15
C THR A 245 -10.82 12.49 13.37
N ALA A 246 -11.97 13.16 13.50
CA ALA A 246 -12.90 12.98 14.61
C ALA A 246 -13.51 11.56 14.72
N ARG A 247 -13.43 10.73 13.67
CA ARG A 247 -13.96 9.35 13.68
C ARG A 247 -12.89 8.27 13.65
N LEU A 248 -11.63 8.64 13.45
CA LEU A 248 -10.54 7.68 13.39
C LEU A 248 -10.37 7.00 14.75
N GLU A 249 -9.92 5.75 14.69
CA GLU A 249 -9.49 4.95 15.85
C GLU A 249 -7.98 4.74 15.83
N SER A 250 -7.37 4.76 14.63
CA SER A 250 -5.93 4.66 14.45
C SER A 250 -5.46 5.71 13.45
N LEU A 251 -4.40 6.43 13.80
CA LEU A 251 -3.68 7.33 12.90
C LEU A 251 -2.22 6.92 12.83
N ASP A 252 -1.69 6.81 11.62
CA ASP A 252 -0.30 6.48 11.34
C ASP A 252 0.35 7.58 10.48
N LEU A 253 1.40 8.20 11.02
CA LEU A 253 2.20 9.25 10.39
C LEU A 253 3.69 8.89 10.43
N SER A 254 3.98 7.59 10.49
CA SER A 254 5.34 7.05 10.59
C SER A 254 6.10 7.11 9.26
N MET A 255 7.38 6.72 9.32
CA MET A 255 8.27 6.55 8.17
C MET A 255 8.62 7.85 7.43
N GLY A 256 8.13 8.99 7.88
CA GLY A 256 8.30 10.29 7.23
C GLY A 256 9.27 11.22 7.94
N THR A 257 9.21 12.50 7.56
CA THR A 257 10.06 13.57 8.09
C THR A 257 9.44 14.32 9.27
N LEU A 258 8.56 13.67 10.03
CA LEU A 258 7.81 14.33 11.12
C LEU A 258 8.75 14.87 12.19
N GLY A 259 8.57 16.12 12.59
CA GLY A 259 9.28 16.73 13.70
C GLY A 259 8.39 17.53 14.64
N ASP A 260 9.02 18.38 15.45
CA ASP A 260 8.33 19.09 16.53
C ASP A 260 7.20 19.98 16.02
N GLU A 261 7.35 20.58 14.84
CA GLU A 261 6.33 21.42 14.20
C GLU A 261 5.07 20.62 13.85
N GLY A 262 5.22 19.42 13.27
CA GLY A 262 4.11 18.53 12.97
C GLY A 262 3.42 18.03 14.23
N VAL A 263 4.17 17.68 15.28
CA VAL A 263 3.58 17.27 16.56
C VAL A 263 2.87 18.42 17.26
N GLU A 264 3.41 19.63 17.24
CA GLU A 264 2.73 20.81 17.76
C GLU A 264 1.40 21.04 17.03
N ALA A 265 1.39 20.89 15.71
CA ALA A 265 0.16 21.01 14.91
C ALA A 265 -0.89 19.96 15.31
N LEU A 266 -0.48 18.70 15.53
CA LEU A 266 -1.37 17.64 16.03
C LEU A 266 -1.97 17.98 17.40
N LEU A 267 -1.15 18.53 18.32
CA LEU A 267 -1.60 18.90 19.66
C LEU A 267 -2.48 20.16 19.68
N ALA A 268 -2.30 21.06 18.70
CA ALA A 268 -3.07 22.30 18.58
C ALA A 268 -4.39 22.14 17.80
N GLY A 269 -4.53 21.08 17.01
CA GLY A 269 -5.72 20.79 16.20
C GLY A 269 -6.87 20.16 16.98
N GLN A 270 -7.65 19.34 16.30
CA GLN A 270 -8.74 18.59 16.94
C GLN A 270 -8.18 17.60 17.97
N PRO A 271 -8.85 17.40 19.12
CA PRO A 271 -8.39 16.45 20.13
C PRO A 271 -8.25 15.04 19.54
N LEU A 272 -7.10 14.41 19.76
CA LEU A 272 -6.82 13.03 19.37
C LEU A 272 -7.08 12.02 20.49
N THR A 273 -7.77 12.45 21.55
CA THR A 273 -7.96 11.67 22.79
C THR A 273 -8.93 10.50 22.63
N HIS A 274 -9.68 10.44 21.52
CA HIS A 274 -10.53 9.31 21.15
C HIS A 274 -9.79 8.20 20.39
N LEU A 275 -8.57 8.46 19.90
CA LEU A 275 -7.79 7.45 19.20
C LEU A 275 -7.46 6.28 20.13
N LYS A 276 -7.47 5.07 19.59
CA LYS A 276 -6.88 3.90 20.26
C LYS A 276 -5.36 3.89 20.05
N THR A 277 -4.91 4.31 18.87
CA THR A 277 -3.50 4.25 18.49
C THR A 277 -3.08 5.47 17.68
N LEU A 278 -1.92 6.03 18.02
CA LEU A 278 -1.18 7.00 17.21
C LEU A 278 0.22 6.42 16.97
N ARG A 279 0.61 6.23 15.71
CA ARG A 279 1.96 5.81 15.32
C ARG A 279 2.70 6.92 14.61
N VAL A 280 3.94 7.13 15.01
CA VAL A 280 4.88 8.11 14.49
C VAL A 280 6.30 7.53 14.57
N ASN A 281 6.47 6.22 14.35
CA ASN A 281 7.80 5.60 14.32
C ASN A 281 8.63 6.10 13.12
N HIS A 282 9.96 6.07 13.23
CA HIS A 282 10.86 6.68 12.24
C HIS A 282 10.52 8.17 12.02
N HIS A 283 11.07 9.01 12.90
CA HIS A 283 10.70 10.43 13.02
C HIS A 283 11.89 11.29 13.48
N PHE A 284 11.75 12.61 13.40
CA PHE A 284 12.75 13.59 13.85
C PHE A 284 12.24 14.50 14.97
N VAL A 285 11.14 14.10 15.64
CA VAL A 285 10.62 14.73 16.86
C VAL A 285 11.64 14.63 17.99
N SER A 286 11.88 15.73 18.69
CA SER A 286 12.75 15.81 19.86
C SER A 286 12.20 15.02 21.04
N ASP A 287 13.08 14.54 21.93
CA ASP A 287 12.66 13.82 23.14
C ASP A 287 11.66 14.61 24.00
N THR A 288 11.84 15.93 24.08
CA THR A 288 10.94 16.81 24.84
C THR A 288 9.54 16.84 24.24
N MET A 289 9.45 16.99 22.91
CA MET A 289 8.16 17.01 22.24
C MET A 289 7.51 15.62 22.23
N ALA A 290 8.30 14.56 22.06
CA ALA A 290 7.83 13.18 22.14
C ALA A 290 7.22 12.86 23.51
N GLU A 291 7.84 13.31 24.59
CA GLU A 291 7.29 13.13 25.93
C GLU A 291 6.02 13.95 26.14
N ARG A 292 5.98 15.21 25.68
CA ARG A 292 4.76 16.02 25.71
C ARG A 292 3.59 15.36 24.98
N LEU A 293 3.84 14.76 23.80
CA LEU A 293 2.82 14.03 23.05
C LEU A 293 2.28 12.84 23.85
N ARG A 294 3.17 12.05 24.46
CA ARG A 294 2.79 10.90 25.31
C ARG A 294 2.00 11.35 26.54
N GLU A 295 2.48 12.35 27.26
CA GLU A 295 1.82 12.88 28.46
C GLU A 295 0.42 13.43 28.15
N THR A 296 0.23 14.01 26.96
CA THR A 296 -1.07 14.53 26.53
C THR A 296 -2.05 13.41 26.22
N LEU A 297 -1.62 12.32 25.57
CA LEU A 297 -2.54 11.31 25.03
C LEU A 297 -2.70 10.06 25.91
N ARG A 298 -1.65 9.62 26.61
CA ARG A 298 -1.68 8.42 27.47
C ARG A 298 -2.77 8.45 28.56
N PRO A 299 -3.05 9.58 29.25
CA PRO A 299 -4.13 9.63 30.25
C PRO A 299 -5.52 9.30 29.68
N HIS A 300 -5.70 9.43 28.37
CA HIS A 300 -6.92 9.09 27.65
C HIS A 300 -6.96 7.66 27.14
N GLY A 301 -5.94 6.84 27.41
CA GLY A 301 -5.85 5.46 26.96
C GLY A 301 -5.34 5.28 25.52
N VAL A 302 -4.84 6.36 24.89
CA VAL A 302 -4.25 6.30 23.56
C VAL A 302 -2.90 5.61 23.64
N THR A 303 -2.70 4.57 22.82
CA THR A 303 -1.38 3.97 22.63
C THR A 303 -0.57 4.81 21.66
N VAL A 304 0.49 5.46 22.14
CA VAL A 304 1.40 6.28 21.32
C VAL A 304 2.68 5.48 21.04
N ASP A 305 2.88 5.10 19.79
CA ASP A 305 4.14 4.55 19.28
C ASP A 305 4.95 5.67 18.63
N ILE A 306 5.95 6.15 19.37
CA ILE A 306 6.93 7.14 18.93
C ILE A 306 8.32 6.58 19.24
N SER A 307 8.66 5.56 18.44
CA SER A 307 9.89 4.78 18.50
C SER A 307 10.76 5.06 17.26
N ARG A 308 12.03 4.67 17.31
CA ARG A 308 13.01 4.93 16.24
C ARG A 308 13.14 6.43 15.90
N PRO A 309 13.60 7.26 16.85
CA PRO A 309 13.99 8.63 16.52
C PRO A 309 15.21 8.60 15.59
N GLU A 310 15.21 9.50 14.61
CA GLU A 310 16.26 9.71 13.63
C GLU A 310 16.94 11.06 13.88
N GLU A 311 18.24 11.12 13.57
CA GLU A 311 19.03 12.34 13.69
C GLU A 311 19.23 12.98 12.32
N LEU A 312 19.39 14.30 12.29
CA LEU A 312 19.74 15.01 11.07
C LEU A 312 21.12 14.54 10.58
N ARG A 313 21.25 14.27 9.28
CA ARG A 313 22.53 13.87 8.70
C ARG A 313 23.49 15.07 8.63
N ASP A 314 24.75 14.84 9.00
CA ASP A 314 25.81 15.87 9.00
C ASP A 314 26.21 16.40 7.60
N TRP A 315 25.86 15.69 6.52
CA TRP A 315 26.25 16.01 5.14
C TRP A 315 25.05 16.02 4.20
N GLY A 316 24.22 17.06 4.27
CA GLY A 316 23.06 17.25 3.39
C GLY A 316 21.95 18.07 4.04
N SER A 317 20.94 18.48 3.25
CA SER A 317 19.77 19.20 3.75
C SER A 317 18.69 18.22 4.19
N GLY A 318 18.48 18.11 5.50
CA GLY A 318 17.16 17.79 6.04
C GLY A 318 16.89 16.33 6.38
N ARG A 319 15.74 16.16 7.01
CA ARG A 319 15.12 14.90 7.43
C ARG A 319 14.89 14.00 6.21
N TYR A 320 14.87 12.69 6.40
CA TYR A 320 14.68 11.70 5.33
C TYR A 320 13.58 10.70 5.68
N VAL A 321 12.94 10.16 4.66
CA VAL A 321 11.93 9.10 4.81
C VAL A 321 12.57 7.73 5.00
N GLU A 322 11.83 6.75 5.51
CA GLU A 322 12.34 5.39 5.73
C GLU A 322 12.51 4.61 4.43
N VAL A 323 11.57 4.77 3.50
CA VAL A 323 11.53 4.08 2.20
C VAL A 323 11.52 5.11 1.09
N ALA A 324 12.42 5.01 0.14
CA ALA A 324 12.47 5.96 -0.98
C ALA A 324 12.72 5.23 -2.31
N GLU A 325 13.72 4.35 -2.32
CA GLU A 325 13.98 3.34 -3.35
C GLU A 325 13.61 1.94 -2.89
#